data_AF-A0A2N2NV19-F1
#
_entry.id   AF-A0A2N2NV19-F1
#
_cell.length_a   1.000
_cell.length_b   1.000
_cell.length_c   1.000
_cell.angle_alpha   90.00
_cell.angle_beta   90.00
_cell.angle_gamma   90.00
#
_symmetry.space_group_name_H-M   'P 1'
#
loop_
_entity.id
_entity.type
_entity.pdbx_description
1 polymer ?
#
loop_
_entity_poly.entity_id
_entity_poly.type
_entity_poly.pdbx_seq_one_letter_code
_entity_poly.pdbx_strand_id
1 'polypeptide(L)'
;MKQPTFFIAGAPRCGTTALYHYLNQHPQIFMSEVKELNYFAHDFPHVQKISFKSKEDYLNVFSKANSTHLAIGEASPFYLYSKVAFSNMHSFDPNARIILSLRNPIDFVQSFHQLNLSLLREDQKDLRKAWALQKQRLSGNKIPKSCRQPELIQYGELGLFGKYVEKLLEIFPRNQVLIIIFEDFRKDPQTIYEEILKFIDVTSDGRKEFPPVNVSFENRSKLMATVFHPPQFVYKPFMKFISLFGLDFMKSFSVFYNRIEKLNVTQAKKISLDPEFRQELQDFYQQDIEKLADIVDRDLSEWR
;
A
#
# COMPACT_ATOMS: atom_id res chain seq x y z
N MET A 1 -23.13 12.93 -6.39
CA MET A 1 -22.71 11.55 -6.10
C MET A 1 -21.73 11.57 -4.94
N LYS A 2 -21.65 10.49 -4.16
CA LYS A 2 -20.75 10.42 -3.01
C LYS A 2 -19.33 10.15 -3.50
N GLN A 3 -18.38 10.88 -2.95
CA GLN A 3 -16.98 10.82 -3.37
C GLN A 3 -16.08 10.71 -2.13
N PRO A 4 -14.89 10.10 -2.26
CA PRO A 4 -13.92 10.07 -1.18
C PRO A 4 -13.46 11.48 -0.83
N THR A 5 -13.37 11.74 0.47
CA THR A 5 -12.89 12.98 1.09
C THR A 5 -11.49 12.81 1.68
N PHE A 6 -11.01 11.57 1.85
CA PHE A 6 -9.65 11.29 2.27
C PHE A 6 -9.05 10.04 1.62
N PHE A 7 -7.71 9.97 1.60
CA PHE A 7 -6.94 8.91 0.97
C PHE A 7 -5.82 8.41 1.87
N ILE A 8 -5.80 7.10 2.16
CA ILE A 8 -4.60 6.45 2.70
C ILE A 8 -3.69 6.10 1.53
N ALA A 9 -2.71 6.98 1.26
CA ALA A 9 -1.96 6.99 0.01
C ALA A 9 -0.60 6.30 0.08
N GLY A 10 -0.18 5.85 1.26
CA GLY A 10 1.09 5.16 1.41
C GLY A 10 1.45 4.89 2.87
N ALA A 11 2.56 4.20 3.13
CA ALA A 11 3.32 3.37 2.18
C ALA A 11 2.90 1.90 2.31
N PRO A 12 3.07 1.05 1.27
CA PRO A 12 2.83 -0.39 1.43
C PRO A 12 3.70 -0.95 2.54
N ARG A 13 3.24 -2.01 3.22
CA ARG A 13 3.96 -2.63 4.37
C ARG A 13 4.17 -1.74 5.60
N CYS A 14 3.52 -0.58 5.65
CA CYS A 14 3.58 0.37 6.75
C CYS A 14 2.23 0.49 7.48
N GLY A 15 1.48 -0.61 7.64
CA GLY A 15 0.25 -0.62 8.46
C GLY A 15 -1.03 -0.12 7.79
N THR A 16 -0.99 0.33 6.53
CA THR A 16 -2.17 0.87 5.81
C THR A 16 -3.39 -0.06 5.78
N THR A 17 -3.17 -1.38 5.84
CA THR A 17 -4.29 -2.32 5.86
C THR A 17 -4.97 -2.38 7.22
N ALA A 18 -4.21 -2.34 8.32
CA ALA A 18 -4.79 -2.24 9.66
C ALA A 18 -5.58 -0.93 9.80
N LEU A 19 -5.02 0.20 9.36
CA LEU A 19 -5.72 1.49 9.30
C LEU A 19 -7.04 1.41 8.52
N TYR A 20 -7.00 0.86 7.30
CA TYR A 20 -8.21 0.63 6.50
C TYR A 20 -9.25 -0.19 7.26
N HIS A 21 -8.85 -1.28 7.93
CA HIS A 21 -9.79 -2.14 8.67
C HIS A 21 -10.39 -1.45 9.89
N TYR A 22 -9.60 -0.68 10.64
CA TYR A 22 -10.09 0.04 11.83
C TYR A 22 -11.08 1.14 11.43
N LEU A 23 -10.74 1.93 10.41
CA LEU A 23 -11.62 3.00 9.90
C LEU A 23 -12.89 2.45 9.25
N ASN A 24 -12.80 1.34 8.51
CA ASN A 24 -13.98 0.71 7.89
C ASN A 24 -14.98 0.13 8.91
N GLN A 25 -14.59 0.00 10.18
CA GLN A 25 -15.47 -0.43 11.27
C GLN A 25 -16.15 0.74 11.98
N HIS A 26 -15.71 1.98 11.76
CA HIS A 26 -16.29 3.16 12.38
C HIS A 26 -17.65 3.49 11.74
N PRO A 27 -18.74 3.68 12.52
CA PRO A 27 -20.10 3.84 11.99
C PRO A 27 -20.32 5.09 11.13
N GLN A 28 -19.43 6.08 11.26
CA GLN A 28 -19.46 7.34 10.50
C GLN A 28 -18.41 7.43 9.38
N ILE A 29 -17.69 6.33 9.07
CA ILE A 29 -16.68 6.32 8.00
C ILE A 29 -17.04 5.26 6.98
N PHE A 30 -17.11 5.64 5.71
CA PHE A 30 -17.27 4.68 4.62
C PHE A 30 -15.93 4.48 3.92
N MET A 31 -15.36 3.28 3.97
CA MET A 31 -14.20 2.95 3.13
C MET A 31 -14.66 2.24 1.84
N SER A 32 -13.95 2.47 0.75
CA SER A 32 -14.14 1.71 -0.51
C SER A 32 -14.10 0.20 -0.24
N GLU A 33 -15.15 -0.56 -0.58
CA GLU A 33 -15.22 -2.02 -0.29
C GLU A 33 -14.03 -2.81 -0.84
N VAL A 34 -13.48 -2.34 -1.96
CA VAL A 34 -12.25 -2.88 -2.56
C VAL A 34 -11.08 -1.96 -2.21
N LYS A 35 -10.14 -2.47 -1.42
CA LYS A 35 -8.87 -1.80 -1.14
C LYS A 35 -7.93 -1.83 -2.34
N GLU A 36 -7.13 -0.78 -2.51
CA GLU A 36 -6.12 -0.63 -3.56
C GLU A 36 -6.75 -0.52 -4.95
N LEU A 37 -7.69 0.42 -5.09
CA LEU A 37 -8.27 0.78 -6.38
C LEU A 37 -7.20 1.31 -7.34
N ASN A 38 -6.24 2.08 -6.81
CA ASN A 38 -5.18 2.76 -7.57
C ASN A 38 -5.72 3.58 -8.75
N TYR A 39 -6.91 4.17 -8.58
CA TYR A 39 -7.61 4.95 -9.59
C TYR A 39 -6.76 6.12 -10.10
N PHE A 40 -6.18 6.91 -9.19
CA PHE A 40 -5.40 8.10 -9.56
C PHE A 40 -3.99 7.81 -10.09
N ALA A 41 -3.47 6.58 -9.94
CA ALA A 41 -2.13 6.18 -10.38
C ALA A 41 -2.14 5.69 -11.83
N HIS A 42 -2.46 6.59 -12.77
CA HIS A 42 -2.57 6.25 -14.19
C HIS A 42 -1.25 5.75 -14.81
N ASP A 43 -0.11 6.14 -14.23
CA ASP A 43 1.22 5.66 -14.61
C ASP A 43 1.51 4.23 -14.14
N PHE A 44 0.72 3.67 -13.22
CA PHE A 44 0.79 2.29 -12.75
C PHE A 44 -0.44 1.44 -13.15
N PRO A 45 -0.74 1.28 -14.45
CA PRO A 45 -1.95 0.58 -14.89
C PRO A 45 -2.00 -0.91 -14.48
N HIS A 46 -0.84 -1.51 -14.16
CA HIS A 46 -0.74 -2.93 -13.81
C HIS A 46 -0.95 -3.23 -12.31
N VAL A 47 -1.05 -2.19 -11.47
CA VAL A 47 -1.38 -2.35 -10.04
C VAL A 47 -2.87 -2.21 -9.75
N GLN A 48 -3.64 -1.65 -10.68
CA GLN A 48 -5.09 -1.52 -10.57
C GLN A 48 -5.77 -2.91 -10.54
N LYS A 49 -6.64 -3.11 -9.56
CA LYS A 49 -7.46 -4.34 -9.42
C LYS A 49 -8.74 -4.28 -10.24
N ILE A 50 -9.24 -3.07 -10.47
CA ILE A 50 -10.47 -2.78 -11.20
C ILE A 50 -10.13 -1.85 -12.35
N SER A 51 -10.68 -2.13 -13.54
CA SER A 51 -10.60 -1.22 -14.67
C SER A 51 -11.78 -0.27 -14.61
N PHE A 52 -11.51 1.03 -14.53
CA PHE A 52 -12.53 2.08 -14.58
C PHE A 52 -12.62 2.63 -16.01
N LYS A 53 -13.83 2.75 -16.57
CA LYS A 53 -14.04 3.34 -17.90
C LYS A 53 -14.39 4.83 -17.82
N SER A 54 -14.88 5.28 -16.68
CA SER A 54 -15.20 6.68 -16.43
C SER A 54 -15.04 7.06 -14.95
N LYS A 55 -15.23 8.36 -14.65
CA LYS A 55 -15.28 8.87 -13.27
C LYS A 55 -16.50 8.31 -12.52
N GLU A 56 -17.61 8.10 -13.21
CA GLU A 56 -18.84 7.52 -12.65
C GLU A 56 -18.60 6.09 -12.17
N ASP A 57 -17.86 5.27 -12.93
CA ASP A 57 -17.48 3.92 -12.49
C ASP A 57 -16.71 3.95 -11.17
N TYR A 58 -15.81 4.92 -11.00
CA TYR A 58 -15.06 5.11 -9.77
C TYR A 58 -15.96 5.57 -8.61
N LEU A 59 -16.81 6.57 -8.84
CA LEU A 59 -17.75 7.06 -7.81
C LEU A 59 -18.77 6.01 -7.39
N ASN A 60 -19.14 5.09 -8.29
CA ASN A 60 -20.06 3.99 -7.99
C ASN A 60 -19.53 3.02 -6.92
N VAL A 61 -18.20 2.96 -6.72
CA VAL A 61 -17.59 2.19 -5.61
C VAL A 61 -18.05 2.72 -4.24
N PHE A 62 -18.45 3.99 -4.16
CA PHE A 62 -18.90 4.67 -2.94
C PHE A 62 -20.43 4.81 -2.86
N SER A 63 -21.18 4.16 -3.76
CA SER A 63 -22.65 4.27 -3.84
C SER A 63 -23.39 3.84 -2.55
N LYS A 64 -22.79 2.95 -1.76
CA LYS A 64 -23.35 2.46 -0.48
C LYS A 64 -23.14 3.41 0.69
N ALA A 65 -22.31 4.44 0.56
CA ALA A 65 -22.24 5.47 1.59
C ALA A 65 -23.64 6.09 1.76
N ASN A 66 -24.07 6.34 2.98
CA ASN A 66 -25.38 6.95 3.34
C ASN A 66 -25.14 8.28 4.11
N SER A 67 -26.17 8.91 4.68
CA SER A 67 -26.03 10.18 5.40
C SER A 67 -25.34 10.07 6.78
N THR A 68 -25.16 8.87 7.31
CA THR A 68 -24.45 8.66 8.60
C THR A 68 -22.94 8.72 8.44
N HIS A 69 -22.43 8.60 7.22
CA HIS A 69 -21.01 8.61 6.93
C HIS A 69 -20.55 10.06 6.71
N LEU A 70 -19.74 10.57 7.64
CA LEU A 70 -19.18 11.92 7.62
C LEU A 70 -17.89 11.99 6.79
N ALA A 71 -17.15 10.88 6.73
CA ALA A 71 -15.94 10.76 5.92
C ALA A 71 -16.02 9.54 5.00
N ILE A 72 -15.51 9.70 3.77
CA ILE A 72 -15.48 8.65 2.76
C ILE A 72 -14.02 8.46 2.35
N GLY A 73 -13.49 7.24 2.49
CA GLY A 73 -12.08 6.97 2.32
C GLY A 73 -11.76 5.95 1.26
N GLU A 74 -10.59 6.11 0.64
CA GLU A 74 -9.96 5.07 -0.19
C GLU A 74 -8.54 4.79 0.33
N ALA A 75 -8.09 3.54 0.26
CA ALA A 75 -6.73 3.17 0.64
C ALA A 75 -5.98 2.46 -0.49
N SER A 76 -4.99 3.13 -1.06
CA SER A 76 -4.16 2.65 -2.16
C SER A 76 -2.70 3.06 -1.91
N PRO A 77 -1.91 2.21 -1.24
CA PRO A 77 -0.59 2.60 -0.75
C PRO A 77 0.44 2.92 -1.85
N PHE A 78 0.18 2.52 -3.10
CA PHE A 78 1.08 2.81 -4.21
C PHE A 78 0.93 4.23 -4.76
N TYR A 79 -0.06 5.01 -4.30
CA TYR A 79 -0.19 6.42 -4.67
C TYR A 79 1.05 7.22 -4.32
N LEU A 80 1.70 6.92 -3.19
CA LEU A 80 2.95 7.56 -2.77
C LEU A 80 4.04 7.55 -3.86
N TYR A 81 4.12 6.49 -4.66
CA TYR A 81 5.18 6.31 -5.67
C TYR A 81 4.76 6.70 -7.08
N SER A 82 3.47 6.95 -7.31
CA SER A 82 2.97 7.41 -8.60
C SER A 82 3.36 8.87 -8.82
N LYS A 83 3.82 9.19 -10.03
CA LYS A 83 4.21 10.56 -10.41
C LYS A 83 2.99 11.47 -10.61
N VAL A 84 1.81 10.89 -10.81
CA VAL A 84 0.59 11.62 -11.20
C VAL A 84 -0.54 11.52 -10.18
N ALA A 85 -0.47 10.58 -9.22
CA ALA A 85 -1.57 10.31 -8.31
C ALA A 85 -2.00 11.53 -7.50
N PHE A 86 -1.07 12.24 -6.86
CA PHE A 86 -1.41 13.40 -6.02
C PHE A 86 -1.96 14.56 -6.84
N SER A 87 -1.41 14.85 -8.02
CA SER A 87 -1.97 15.89 -8.91
C SER A 87 -3.38 15.53 -9.40
N ASN A 88 -3.61 14.26 -9.72
CA ASN A 88 -4.93 13.78 -10.13
C ASN A 88 -5.95 13.83 -8.97
N MET A 89 -5.53 13.50 -7.74
CA MET A 89 -6.36 13.64 -6.54
C MET A 89 -6.71 15.10 -6.27
N HIS A 90 -5.73 16.00 -6.31
CA HIS A 90 -5.95 17.43 -6.08
C HIS A 90 -6.89 18.03 -7.14
N SER A 91 -6.75 17.59 -8.40
CA SER A 91 -7.68 17.98 -9.48
C SER A 91 -9.08 17.42 -9.29
N PHE A 92 -9.21 16.27 -8.64
CA PHE A 92 -10.49 15.63 -8.35
C PHE A 92 -11.21 16.29 -7.16
N ASP A 93 -10.48 16.54 -6.08
CA ASP A 93 -10.93 17.24 -4.89
C ASP A 93 -9.75 17.98 -4.22
N PRO A 94 -9.65 19.31 -4.38
CA PRO A 94 -8.56 20.08 -3.79
C PRO A 94 -8.64 20.14 -2.26
N ASN A 95 -9.79 19.80 -1.66
CA ASN A 95 -9.99 19.76 -0.21
C ASN A 95 -9.75 18.35 0.38
N ALA A 96 -9.36 17.37 -0.43
CA ALA A 96 -9.10 16.02 0.04
C ALA A 96 -7.97 15.98 1.08
N ARG A 97 -8.09 15.05 2.02
CA ARG A 97 -7.08 14.80 3.04
C ARG A 97 -6.24 13.57 2.71
N ILE A 98 -4.93 13.67 2.86
CA ILE A 98 -3.98 12.61 2.56
C ILE A 98 -3.39 12.07 3.86
N ILE A 99 -3.42 10.75 4.02
CA ILE A 99 -2.83 10.05 5.15
C ILE A 99 -1.70 9.17 4.61
N LEU A 100 -0.51 9.34 5.15
CA LEU A 100 0.65 8.48 4.95
C LEU A 100 1.00 7.80 6.26
N SER A 101 1.29 6.49 6.20
CA SER A 101 1.92 5.75 7.28
C SER A 101 3.26 5.24 6.79
N LEU A 102 4.35 5.68 7.41
CA LEU A 102 5.72 5.47 6.99
C LEU A 102 6.47 4.66 8.05
N ARG A 103 7.49 3.92 7.63
CA ARG A 103 8.27 3.03 8.49
C ARG A 103 9.74 3.32 8.28
N ASN A 104 10.62 2.87 9.19
CA ASN A 104 12.04 2.78 8.88
C ASN A 104 12.26 2.18 7.46
N PRO A 105 12.99 2.87 6.56
CA PRO A 105 13.10 2.50 5.15
C PRO A 105 13.78 1.14 4.94
N ILE A 106 14.73 0.77 5.78
CA ILE A 106 15.44 -0.53 5.74
C ILE A 106 14.46 -1.67 6.03
N ASP A 107 13.71 -1.49 7.11
CA ASP A 107 12.67 -2.39 7.58
C ASP A 107 11.51 -2.50 6.59
N PHE A 108 11.17 -1.40 5.93
CA PHE A 108 10.21 -1.35 4.81
C PHE A 108 10.71 -2.16 3.61
N VAL A 109 11.92 -1.89 3.12
CA VAL A 109 12.50 -2.57 1.94
C VAL A 109 12.55 -4.07 2.17
N GLN A 110 13.01 -4.49 3.35
CA GLN A 110 13.03 -5.91 3.71
C GLN A 110 11.62 -6.52 3.70
N SER A 111 10.64 -5.85 4.32
CA SER A 111 9.25 -6.33 4.38
C SER A 111 8.59 -6.34 3.00
N PHE A 112 8.94 -5.40 2.12
CA PHE A 112 8.40 -5.27 0.78
C PHE A 112 9.01 -6.28 -0.20
N HIS A 113 10.31 -6.52 -0.11
CA HIS A 113 10.99 -7.61 -0.82
C HIS A 113 10.39 -8.97 -0.47
N GLN A 114 10.17 -9.26 0.82
CA GLN A 114 9.49 -10.49 1.25
C GLN A 114 8.06 -10.60 0.69
N LEU A 115 7.31 -9.50 0.66
CA LEU A 115 5.99 -9.49 0.04
C LEU A 115 6.10 -9.79 -1.47
N ASN A 116 7.02 -9.15 -2.18
CA ASN A 116 7.19 -9.38 -3.61
C ASN A 116 7.62 -10.81 -3.92
N LEU A 117 8.47 -11.44 -3.09
CA LEU A 117 8.80 -12.87 -3.21
C LEU A 117 7.55 -13.76 -3.02
N SER A 118 6.71 -13.43 -2.05
CA SER A 118 5.48 -14.18 -1.75
C SER A 118 4.42 -14.00 -2.84
N LEU A 119 4.37 -12.84 -3.48
CA LEU A 119 3.50 -12.58 -4.62
C LEU A 119 4.11 -13.02 -5.96
N LEU A 120 5.29 -13.66 -5.94
CA LEU A 120 6.09 -14.04 -7.11
C LEU A 120 6.45 -12.85 -8.03
N ARG A 121 6.43 -11.61 -7.53
CA ARG A 121 6.79 -10.39 -8.28
C ARG A 121 8.30 -10.11 -8.25
N GLU A 122 9.01 -10.78 -7.34
CA GLU A 122 10.47 -10.80 -7.22
C GLU A 122 10.96 -12.24 -7.37
N ASP A 123 12.10 -12.43 -8.03
CA ASP A 123 12.72 -13.75 -8.23
C ASP A 123 14.08 -13.90 -7.53
N GLN A 124 14.72 -12.79 -7.14
CA GLN A 124 15.91 -12.81 -6.28
C GLN A 124 15.53 -12.90 -4.81
N LYS A 125 15.76 -14.09 -4.24
CA LYS A 125 15.49 -14.40 -2.82
C LYS A 125 16.38 -13.64 -1.84
N ASP A 126 17.57 -13.27 -2.27
CA ASP A 126 18.55 -12.56 -1.45
C ASP A 126 18.37 -11.05 -1.66
N LEU A 127 18.09 -10.31 -0.59
CA LEU A 127 17.82 -8.88 -0.69
C LEU A 127 19.05 -8.09 -1.14
N ARG A 128 20.25 -8.44 -0.69
CA ARG A 128 21.49 -7.75 -1.09
C ARG A 128 21.75 -7.95 -2.59
N LYS A 129 21.51 -9.15 -3.10
CA LYS A 129 21.58 -9.41 -4.55
C LYS A 129 20.48 -8.69 -5.32
N ALA A 130 19.26 -8.63 -4.79
CA ALA A 130 18.17 -7.88 -5.41
C ALA A 130 18.45 -6.36 -5.44
N TRP A 131 19.05 -5.83 -4.38
CA TRP A 131 19.54 -4.45 -4.27
C TRP A 131 20.62 -4.13 -5.31
N ALA A 132 21.55 -5.04 -5.55
CA ALA A 132 22.58 -4.86 -6.59
C ALA A 132 22.00 -4.80 -8.03
N LEU A 133 20.73 -5.21 -8.24
CA LEU A 133 20.11 -5.22 -9.56
C LEU A 133 19.43 -3.90 -9.95
N GLN A 134 19.40 -2.88 -9.09
CA GLN A 134 18.67 -1.63 -9.35
C GLN A 134 19.00 -0.99 -10.70
N LYS A 135 20.29 -0.78 -10.99
CA LYS A 135 20.75 -0.19 -12.25
C LYS A 135 20.33 -1.01 -13.48
N GLN A 136 20.40 -2.34 -13.39
CA GLN A 136 20.00 -3.24 -14.48
C GLN A 136 18.47 -3.18 -14.68
N ARG A 137 17.70 -3.15 -13.58
CA ARG A 137 16.23 -3.07 -13.63
C ARG A 137 15.73 -1.74 -14.19
N LEU A 138 16.42 -0.63 -13.89
CA LEU A 138 16.12 0.68 -14.48
C LEU A 138 16.29 0.68 -16.00
N SER A 139 17.25 -0.10 -16.52
CA SER A 139 17.47 -0.25 -17.97
C SER A 139 16.60 -1.33 -18.61
N GLY A 140 15.55 -1.82 -17.94
CA GLY A 140 14.67 -2.87 -18.46
C GLY A 140 15.23 -4.30 -18.36
N ASN A 141 16.44 -4.48 -17.80
CA ASN A 141 17.10 -5.79 -17.70
C ASN A 141 16.79 -6.47 -16.36
N LYS A 142 16.82 -7.80 -16.34
CA LYS A 142 16.61 -8.60 -15.10
C LYS A 142 15.31 -8.26 -14.35
N ILE A 143 14.27 -7.88 -15.10
CA ILE A 143 12.92 -7.72 -14.56
C ILE A 143 12.27 -9.11 -14.50
N PRO A 144 11.77 -9.56 -13.33
CA PRO A 144 11.05 -10.82 -13.22
C PRO A 144 9.83 -10.83 -14.16
N LYS A 145 9.58 -11.94 -14.86
CA LYS A 145 8.48 -12.03 -15.85
C LYS A 145 7.08 -11.78 -15.27
N SER A 146 6.90 -12.08 -13.98
CA SER A 146 5.68 -11.91 -13.20
C SER A 146 5.62 -10.56 -12.46
N CYS A 147 6.67 -9.73 -12.57
CA CYS A 147 6.66 -8.36 -12.06
C CYS A 147 5.56 -7.58 -12.78
N ARG A 148 4.73 -6.86 -12.00
CA ARG A 148 3.64 -6.06 -12.56
C ARG A 148 4.08 -4.65 -12.93
N GLN A 149 4.98 -4.08 -12.13
CA GLN A 149 5.43 -2.70 -12.24
C GLN A 149 6.91 -2.66 -11.85
N PRO A 150 7.85 -2.45 -12.79
CA PRO A 150 9.29 -2.48 -12.51
C PRO A 150 9.76 -1.46 -11.45
N GLU A 151 9.08 -0.33 -11.33
CA GLU A 151 9.31 0.69 -10.32
C GLU A 151 9.12 0.14 -8.91
N LEU A 152 8.21 -0.83 -8.74
CA LEU A 152 7.93 -1.47 -7.45
C LEU A 152 8.95 -2.56 -7.06
N ILE A 153 10.08 -2.67 -7.77
CA ILE A 153 11.24 -3.48 -7.37
C ILE A 153 12.55 -2.67 -7.38
N GLN A 154 12.45 -1.34 -7.40
CA GLN A 154 13.55 -0.39 -7.20
C GLN A 154 13.68 -0.04 -5.72
N TYR A 155 14.19 -0.97 -4.92
CA TYR A 155 14.15 -0.87 -3.45
C TYR A 155 14.75 0.42 -2.88
N GLY A 156 15.89 0.84 -3.42
CA GLY A 156 16.57 2.10 -3.13
C GLY A 156 15.66 3.30 -3.35
N GLU A 157 15.01 3.39 -4.49
CA GLU A 157 14.07 4.47 -4.77
C GLU A 157 12.85 4.44 -3.83
N LEU A 158 12.29 3.26 -3.55
CA LEU A 158 11.04 3.14 -2.77
C LEU A 158 11.20 3.50 -1.29
N GLY A 159 12.40 3.38 -0.74
CA GLY A 159 12.68 3.78 0.65
C GLY A 159 12.91 5.27 0.85
N LEU A 160 12.99 6.07 -0.23
CA LEU A 160 13.19 7.52 -0.15
C LEU A 160 11.90 8.26 0.22
N PHE A 161 11.38 8.01 1.42
CA PHE A 161 10.12 8.58 1.88
C PHE A 161 10.14 10.11 1.98
N GLY A 162 11.24 10.72 2.42
CA GLY A 162 11.39 12.18 2.50
C GLY A 162 11.16 12.84 1.14
N LYS A 163 11.76 12.30 0.08
CA LYS A 163 11.55 12.70 -1.32
C LYS A 163 10.09 12.65 -1.75
N TYR A 164 9.35 11.61 -1.39
CA TYR A 164 7.94 11.49 -1.80
C TYR A 164 7.01 12.38 -0.97
N VAL A 165 7.31 12.56 0.31
CA VAL A 165 6.56 13.48 1.18
C VAL A 165 6.76 14.93 0.73
N GLU A 166 7.99 15.33 0.39
CA GLU A 166 8.30 16.65 -0.14
C GLU A 166 7.45 16.97 -1.38
N LYS A 167 7.42 16.05 -2.35
CA LYS A 167 6.57 16.17 -3.56
C LYS A 167 5.08 16.23 -3.26
N LEU A 168 4.61 15.50 -2.25
CA LEU A 168 3.22 15.58 -1.82
C LEU A 168 2.90 16.98 -1.29
N LEU A 169 3.81 17.57 -0.50
CA LEU A 169 3.64 18.89 0.11
C LEU A 169 3.75 20.05 -0.90
N GLU A 170 4.34 19.82 -2.08
CA GLU A 170 4.27 20.76 -3.20
C GLU A 170 2.85 20.87 -3.79
N ILE A 171 2.00 19.86 -3.58
CA ILE A 171 0.65 19.75 -4.17
C ILE A 171 -0.43 20.00 -3.13
N PHE A 172 -0.31 19.40 -1.94
CA PHE A 172 -1.27 19.55 -0.85
C PHE A 172 -0.65 20.37 0.28
N PRO A 173 -1.38 21.35 0.84
CA PRO A 173 -0.88 22.10 1.99
C PRO A 173 -0.74 21.17 3.21
N ARG A 174 0.17 21.53 4.12
CA ARG A 174 0.55 20.71 5.28
C ARG A 174 -0.65 20.27 6.13
N ASN A 175 -1.66 21.11 6.31
CA ASN A 175 -2.86 20.79 7.09
C ASN A 175 -3.78 19.74 6.43
N GLN A 176 -3.57 19.41 5.16
CA GLN A 176 -4.26 18.34 4.44
C GLN A 176 -3.45 17.05 4.38
N VAL A 177 -2.29 16.98 5.05
CA VAL A 177 -1.41 15.81 5.04
C VAL A 177 -1.11 15.36 6.47
N LEU A 178 -1.57 14.16 6.82
CA LEU A 178 -1.21 13.47 8.06
C LEU A 178 -0.15 12.42 7.79
N ILE A 179 0.96 12.48 8.54
CA ILE A 179 2.06 11.52 8.44
C ILE A 179 2.18 10.77 9.75
N ILE A 180 2.00 9.46 9.68
CA ILE A 180 2.04 8.53 10.80
C ILE A 180 3.37 7.77 10.74
N ILE A 181 4.01 7.64 11.89
CA ILE A 181 5.15 6.73 12.06
C ILE A 181 4.64 5.35 12.48
N PHE A 182 4.95 4.34 11.67
CA PHE A 182 4.42 2.99 11.81
C PHE A 182 4.80 2.35 13.15
N GLU A 183 5.99 2.64 13.67
CA GLU A 183 6.46 2.19 14.97
C GLU A 183 5.54 2.70 16.10
N ASP A 184 5.09 3.96 16.01
CA ASP A 184 4.14 4.53 16.96
C ASP A 184 2.76 3.92 16.82
N PHE A 185 2.29 3.76 15.58
CA PHE A 185 1.01 3.08 15.33
C PHE A 185 1.00 1.65 15.88
N ARG A 186 2.14 0.95 15.83
CA ARG A 186 2.26 -0.38 16.44
C ARG A 186 2.30 -0.33 17.97
N LYS A 187 2.87 0.70 18.55
CA LYS A 187 3.04 0.86 20.00
C LYS A 187 1.72 1.30 20.65
N ASP A 188 1.03 2.26 20.04
CA ASP A 188 -0.21 2.84 20.52
C ASP A 188 -1.19 3.10 19.35
N PRO A 189 -1.86 2.03 18.86
CA PRO A 189 -2.80 2.16 17.74
C PRO A 189 -4.03 2.99 18.08
N GLN A 190 -4.38 3.11 19.37
CA GLN A 190 -5.54 3.89 19.80
C GLN A 190 -5.27 5.38 19.59
N THR A 191 -4.13 5.89 20.06
CA THR A 191 -3.78 7.30 19.90
C THR A 191 -3.73 7.71 18.42
N ILE A 192 -3.10 6.88 17.57
CA ILE A 192 -3.03 7.15 16.13
C ILE A 192 -4.42 7.09 15.47
N TYR A 193 -5.28 6.17 15.90
CA TYR A 193 -6.65 6.10 15.40
C TYR A 193 -7.44 7.37 15.72
N GLU A 194 -7.39 7.84 16.98
CA GLU A 194 -8.04 9.09 17.41
C GLU A 194 -7.48 10.33 16.68
N GLU A 195 -6.17 10.36 16.42
CA GLU A 195 -5.54 11.40 15.61
C GLU A 195 -6.08 11.41 14.18
N ILE A 196 -6.23 10.24 13.55
CA ILE A 196 -6.85 10.12 12.22
C ILE A 196 -8.29 10.60 12.26
N LEU A 197 -9.09 10.18 13.24
CA LEU A 197 -10.50 10.60 13.37
C LEU A 197 -10.61 12.12 13.45
N LYS A 198 -9.80 12.75 14.31
CA LYS A 198 -9.71 14.21 14.41
C LYS A 198 -9.28 14.83 13.08
N PHE A 199 -8.27 14.28 12.42
CA PHE A 199 -7.79 14.78 11.15
C PHE A 199 -8.84 14.74 10.05
N ILE A 200 -9.74 13.75 10.04
CA ILE A 200 -10.83 13.62 9.06
C ILE A 200 -12.17 14.19 9.55
N ASP A 201 -12.19 14.96 10.64
CA ASP A 201 -13.37 15.55 11.30
C ASP A 201 -14.46 14.53 11.68
N VAL A 202 -14.06 13.38 12.18
CA VAL A 202 -14.96 12.35 12.69
C VAL A 202 -14.79 12.26 14.21
N THR A 203 -15.91 12.12 14.93
CA THR A 203 -15.88 11.96 16.39
C THR A 203 -15.48 10.55 16.75
N SER A 204 -14.67 10.39 17.81
CA SER A 204 -14.36 9.12 18.45
C SER A 204 -15.58 8.20 18.62
N ASP A 205 -15.49 6.96 18.18
CA ASP A 205 -16.41 5.87 18.54
C ASP A 205 -16.04 5.16 19.86
N GLY A 206 -14.93 5.57 20.49
CA GLY A 206 -14.47 5.00 21.76
C GLY A 206 -13.87 3.60 21.62
N ARG A 207 -13.42 3.22 20.41
CA ARG A 207 -12.76 1.95 20.14
C ARG A 207 -11.55 1.73 21.06
N LYS A 208 -11.48 0.54 21.68
CA LYS A 208 -10.35 0.12 22.53
C LYS A 208 -9.57 -1.07 21.99
N GLU A 209 -10.10 -1.78 21.00
CA GLU A 209 -9.51 -3.01 20.49
C GLU A 209 -8.89 -2.82 19.10
N PHE A 210 -7.59 -3.08 19.01
CA PHE A 210 -6.80 -2.95 17.79
C PHE A 210 -6.06 -4.26 17.51
N PRO A 211 -6.79 -5.33 17.14
CA PRO A 211 -6.15 -6.62 16.87
C PRO A 211 -5.19 -6.48 15.69
N PRO A 212 -4.00 -7.11 15.74
CA PRO A 212 -3.05 -7.08 14.64
C PRO A 212 -3.69 -7.60 13.34
N VAL A 213 -3.54 -6.83 12.27
CA VAL A 213 -4.08 -7.20 10.95
C VAL A 213 -2.94 -7.50 9.98
N ASN A 214 -3.04 -8.63 9.28
CA ASN A 214 -2.09 -9.09 8.25
C ASN A 214 -0.64 -9.23 8.73
N VAL A 215 -0.37 -10.34 9.41
CA VAL A 215 1.00 -10.81 9.63
C VAL A 215 1.67 -11.15 8.29
N SER A 216 2.97 -10.83 8.18
CA SER A 216 3.78 -11.20 7.01
C SER A 216 3.65 -12.69 6.71
N PHE A 217 3.52 -13.01 5.43
CA PHE A 217 3.27 -14.37 4.98
C PHE A 217 4.25 -14.80 3.90
N GLU A 218 4.42 -16.11 3.74
CA GLU A 218 5.18 -16.74 2.67
C GLU A 218 4.44 -17.98 2.15
N ASN A 219 4.78 -18.43 0.95
CA ASN A 219 4.17 -19.63 0.37
C ASN A 219 4.91 -20.90 0.79
N ARG A 220 4.16 -21.92 1.21
CA ARG A 220 4.66 -23.28 1.46
C ARG A 220 5.17 -23.93 0.18
N SER A 221 4.44 -23.78 -0.92
CA SER A 221 4.80 -24.29 -2.24
C SER A 221 4.78 -23.19 -3.30
N LYS A 222 5.90 -23.02 -4.00
CA LYS A 222 6.01 -22.11 -5.15
C LYS A 222 5.13 -22.56 -6.32
N LEU A 223 5.04 -23.86 -6.56
CA LEU A 223 4.22 -24.41 -7.64
C LEU A 223 2.74 -24.06 -7.41
N MET A 224 2.24 -24.26 -6.19
CA MET A 224 0.88 -23.82 -5.86
C MET A 224 0.74 -22.29 -5.97
N ALA A 225 1.74 -21.52 -5.52
CA ALA A 225 1.71 -20.06 -5.64
C ALA A 225 1.61 -19.57 -7.09
N THR A 226 2.19 -20.29 -8.07
CA THR A 226 2.06 -19.92 -9.48
C THR A 226 0.63 -20.04 -10.03
N VAL A 227 -0.22 -20.85 -9.40
CA VAL A 227 -1.66 -20.94 -9.71
C VAL A 227 -2.42 -19.73 -9.15
N PHE A 228 -1.98 -19.21 -7.99
CA PHE A 228 -2.62 -18.07 -7.33
C PHE A 228 -2.11 -16.71 -7.82
N HIS A 229 -0.88 -16.67 -8.32
CA HIS A 229 -0.22 -15.48 -8.83
C HIS A 229 0.34 -15.73 -10.24
N PRO A 230 -0.50 -16.10 -11.22
CA PRO A 230 -0.03 -16.33 -12.57
C PRO A 230 0.43 -15.01 -13.21
N PRO A 231 1.32 -15.08 -14.22
CA PRO A 231 1.67 -13.91 -15.03
C PRO A 231 0.43 -13.23 -15.61
N GLN A 232 0.49 -11.91 -15.83
CA GLN A 232 -0.67 -11.12 -16.29
C GLN A 232 -1.28 -11.62 -17.61
N PHE A 233 -0.45 -12.14 -18.52
CA PHE A 233 -0.92 -12.69 -19.80
C PHE A 233 -1.74 -13.98 -19.65
N VAL A 234 -1.63 -14.69 -18.52
CA VAL A 234 -2.48 -15.83 -18.14
C VAL A 234 -3.68 -15.38 -17.32
N TYR A 235 -3.47 -14.46 -16.38
CA TYR A 235 -4.53 -13.97 -15.48
C TYR A 235 -5.69 -13.29 -16.22
N LYS A 236 -5.39 -12.39 -17.16
CA LYS A 236 -6.41 -11.62 -17.89
C LYS A 236 -7.41 -12.48 -18.67
N PRO A 237 -6.98 -13.40 -19.56
CA PRO A 237 -7.92 -14.24 -20.30
C PRO A 237 -8.72 -15.17 -19.36
N PHE A 238 -8.10 -15.68 -18.30
CA PHE A 238 -8.78 -16.50 -17.30
C PHE A 238 -9.89 -15.74 -16.58
N MET A 239 -9.63 -14.53 -16.09
CA MET A 239 -10.65 -13.70 -15.42
C MET A 239 -11.75 -13.28 -16.40
N LYS A 240 -11.41 -13.00 -17.67
CA LYS A 240 -12.42 -12.71 -18.70
C LYS A 240 -13.35 -13.92 -18.91
N PHE A 241 -12.80 -15.13 -18.99
CA PHE A 241 -13.59 -16.35 -19.09
C PHE A 241 -14.49 -16.55 -17.86
N ILE A 242 -13.95 -16.41 -16.65
CA ILE A 242 -14.72 -16.56 -15.41
C ILE A 242 -15.84 -15.52 -15.28
N SER A 243 -15.63 -14.30 -15.77
CA SER A 243 -16.65 -13.25 -15.72
C SER A 243 -17.91 -13.56 -16.52
N LEU A 244 -17.86 -14.51 -17.47
CA LEU A 244 -19.01 -14.97 -18.25
C LEU A 244 -20.06 -15.72 -17.41
N PHE A 245 -19.68 -16.24 -16.23
CA PHE A 245 -20.55 -17.02 -15.35
C PHE A 245 -21.34 -16.16 -14.35
N GLY A 246 -21.23 -14.83 -14.44
CA GLY A 246 -21.99 -13.89 -13.60
C GLY A 246 -21.37 -13.61 -12.23
N LEU A 247 -21.93 -12.57 -11.57
CA LEU A 247 -21.38 -12.00 -10.32
C LEU A 247 -21.40 -12.98 -9.14
N ASP A 248 -22.44 -13.80 -9.01
CA ASP A 248 -22.58 -14.72 -7.86
C ASP A 248 -21.63 -15.91 -7.95
N PHE A 249 -21.37 -16.40 -9.17
CA PHE A 249 -20.31 -17.37 -9.41
C PHE A 249 -18.94 -16.77 -9.07
N MET A 250 -18.66 -15.54 -9.51
CA MET A 250 -17.39 -14.87 -9.19
C MET A 250 -17.17 -14.69 -7.69
N LYS A 251 -18.22 -14.29 -6.94
CA LYS A 251 -18.15 -14.20 -5.48
C LYS A 251 -17.81 -15.55 -4.87
N SER A 252 -18.56 -16.60 -5.24
CA SER A 252 -18.37 -17.96 -4.72
C SER A 252 -16.98 -18.51 -5.07
N PHE A 253 -16.54 -18.34 -6.31
CA PHE A 253 -15.22 -18.70 -6.80
C PHE A 253 -14.12 -17.96 -6.03
N SER A 254 -14.27 -16.65 -5.81
CA SER A 254 -13.28 -15.87 -5.04
C SER A 254 -13.17 -16.35 -3.60
N VAL A 255 -14.28 -16.72 -2.95
CA VAL A 255 -14.28 -17.26 -1.58
C VAL A 255 -13.56 -18.60 -1.55
N PHE A 256 -13.87 -19.50 -2.49
CA PHE A 256 -13.19 -20.78 -2.61
C PHE A 256 -11.69 -20.61 -2.90
N TYR A 257 -11.35 -19.78 -3.89
CA TYR A 257 -9.99 -19.47 -4.29
C TYR A 257 -9.15 -18.94 -3.11
N ASN A 258 -9.69 -17.98 -2.36
CA ASN A 258 -9.06 -17.42 -1.17
C ASN A 258 -8.88 -18.47 -0.04
N ARG A 259 -9.81 -19.43 0.10
CA ARG A 259 -9.66 -20.53 1.08
C ARG A 259 -8.51 -21.46 0.71
N ILE A 260 -8.38 -21.82 -0.57
CA ILE A 260 -7.29 -22.71 -1.02
C ILE A 260 -5.94 -21.98 -0.97
N GLU A 261 -5.88 -20.70 -1.33
CA GLU A 261 -4.66 -19.89 -1.21
C GLU A 261 -4.14 -19.91 0.24
N LYS A 262 -5.03 -19.74 1.23
CA LYS A 262 -4.66 -19.79 2.65
C LYS A 262 -4.01 -21.11 3.09
N LEU A 263 -4.33 -22.24 2.45
CA LEU A 263 -3.68 -23.52 2.76
C LEU A 263 -2.20 -23.53 2.33
N ASN A 264 -1.86 -22.74 1.31
CA ASN A 264 -0.48 -22.59 0.83
C ASN A 264 0.28 -21.47 1.55
N VAL A 265 -0.36 -20.75 2.46
CA VAL A 265 0.25 -19.62 3.17
C VAL A 265 0.75 -20.05 4.56
N THR A 266 1.90 -19.54 4.97
CA THR A 266 2.43 -19.64 6.34
C THR A 266 2.99 -18.29 6.79
N GLN A 267 3.23 -18.12 8.09
CA GLN A 267 3.87 -16.91 8.60
C GLN A 267 5.32 -16.83 8.08
N ALA A 268 5.67 -15.69 7.49
CA ALA A 268 7.03 -15.47 6.99
C ALA A 268 8.03 -15.44 8.13
N LYS A 269 9.17 -16.10 7.97
CA LYS A 269 10.28 -16.00 8.92
C LYS A 269 10.92 -14.62 8.82
N LYS A 270 11.20 -13.98 9.97
CA LYS A 270 12.00 -12.75 10.00
C LYS A 270 13.46 -13.14 9.71
N ILE A 271 13.97 -12.69 8.57
CA ILE A 271 15.38 -12.88 8.20
C ILE A 271 16.16 -11.68 8.75
N SER A 272 17.23 -11.90 9.50
CA SER A 272 18.09 -10.78 9.91
C SER A 272 18.93 -10.32 8.72
N LEU A 273 19.08 -9.01 8.55
CA LEU A 273 20.02 -8.47 7.58
C LEU A 273 21.45 -8.66 8.06
N ASP A 274 22.33 -8.97 7.12
CA ASP A 274 23.77 -8.91 7.31
C ASP A 274 24.17 -7.49 7.79
N PRO A 275 24.97 -7.35 8.86
CA PRO A 275 25.30 -6.05 9.45
C PRO A 275 25.96 -5.08 8.46
N GLU A 276 26.85 -5.56 7.60
CA GLU A 276 27.50 -4.72 6.58
C GLU A 276 26.48 -4.18 5.58
N PHE A 277 25.58 -5.03 5.11
CA PHE A 277 24.51 -4.59 4.21
C PHE A 277 23.50 -3.66 4.90
N ARG A 278 23.24 -3.85 6.19
CA ARG A 278 22.41 -2.91 6.96
C ARG A 278 23.06 -1.52 6.99
N GLN A 279 24.37 -1.44 7.23
CA GLN A 279 25.11 -0.18 7.20
C GLN A 279 25.08 0.45 5.80
N GLU A 280 25.25 -0.34 4.73
CA GLU A 280 25.12 0.14 3.35
C GLU A 280 23.75 0.81 3.09
N LEU A 281 22.67 0.23 3.62
CA LEU A 281 21.33 0.82 3.51
C LEU A 281 21.16 2.06 4.40
N GLN A 282 21.72 2.07 5.61
CA GLN A 282 21.70 3.24 6.50
C GLN A 282 22.38 4.43 5.83
N ASP A 283 23.58 4.22 5.30
CA ASP A 283 24.35 5.24 4.58
C ASP A 283 23.59 5.75 3.34
N PHE A 284 22.96 4.84 2.59
CA PHE A 284 22.17 5.20 1.40
C PHE A 284 20.95 6.06 1.73
N TYR A 285 20.22 5.75 2.81
CA TYR A 285 18.99 6.45 3.18
C TYR A 285 19.19 7.66 4.09
N GLN A 286 20.38 7.85 4.67
CA GLN A 286 20.62 8.85 5.71
C GLN A 286 20.09 10.25 5.36
N GLN A 287 20.44 10.78 4.20
CA GLN A 287 20.03 12.13 3.78
C GLN A 287 18.51 12.27 3.62
N ASP A 288 17.85 11.20 3.15
CA ASP A 288 16.40 11.22 2.97
C ASP A 288 15.65 11.05 4.29
N ILE A 289 16.21 10.29 5.24
CA ILE A 289 15.70 10.19 6.62
C ILE A 289 15.80 11.54 7.32
N GLU A 290 16.92 12.26 7.18
CA GLU A 290 17.11 13.61 7.73
C GLU A 290 16.10 14.59 7.15
N LYS A 291 15.91 14.58 5.82
CA LYS A 291 14.84 15.35 5.16
C LYS A 291 13.46 15.02 5.74
N LEU A 292 13.14 13.74 5.91
CA LEU A 292 11.84 13.34 6.45
C LEU A 292 11.68 13.82 7.90
N ALA A 293 12.72 13.68 8.72
CA ALA A 293 12.73 14.11 10.12
C ALA A 293 12.39 15.61 10.25
N ASP A 294 12.98 16.45 9.38
CA ASP A 294 12.68 17.88 9.32
C ASP A 294 11.22 18.13 8.91
N ILE A 295 10.70 17.40 7.92
CA ILE A 295 9.31 17.55 7.45
C ILE A 295 8.30 17.15 8.51
N VAL A 296 8.58 16.09 9.29
CA VAL A 296 7.68 15.61 10.35
C VAL A 296 7.92 16.27 11.70
N ASP A 297 8.92 17.15 11.81
CA ASP A 297 9.37 17.78 13.06
C ASP A 297 9.57 16.75 14.18
N ARG A 298 10.35 15.71 13.88
CA ARG A 298 10.55 14.57 14.77
C ARG A 298 11.92 13.94 14.59
N ASP A 299 12.53 13.55 15.70
CA ASP A 299 13.73 12.72 15.66
C ASP A 299 13.45 11.30 15.13
N LEU A 300 14.10 10.99 14.00
CA LEU A 300 14.12 9.66 13.37
C LEU A 300 15.52 9.03 13.46
N SER A 301 16.32 9.39 14.47
CA SER A 301 17.65 8.83 14.73
C SER A 301 17.66 7.30 14.80
N GLU A 302 16.61 6.69 15.36
CA GLU A 302 16.47 5.22 15.42
C GLU A 302 16.37 4.54 14.04
N TRP A 303 16.18 5.32 12.97
CA TRP A 303 16.15 4.80 11.60
C TRP A 303 17.53 4.78 10.92
N ARG A 304 18.49 5.49 11.50
CA ARG A 304 19.87 5.61 11.01
C ARG A 304 20.76 4.50 11.55
#